data_AF-A0A938KPB6-F1
#
_entry.id   AF-A0A938KPB6-F1
#
_cell.length_a   1.000
_cell.length_b   1.000
_cell.length_c   1.000
_cell.angle_alpha   90.00
_cell.angle_beta   90.00
_cell.angle_gamma   90.00
#
_symmetry.space_group_name_H-M   'P 1'
#
loop_
_entity.id
_entity.type
_entity.pdbx_description
1 polymer ?
#
loop_
_entity_poly.entity_id
_entity_poly.type
_entity_poly.pdbx_seq_one_letter_code
_entity_poly.pdbx_strand_id
1 'polypeptide(L)'
;MSRRDEELREERECAWVGDAVLALFARQYVLRERGLMDGEWFMKLTSNEFLSAFGNPTRVEASIGRLYQEQGLEAAFGWMDEHLLPMFRRQVAKTR
;
A
#
# COMPACT_ATOMS: atom_id res chain seq x y z
N MET A 1 22.69 2.76 20.48
CA MET A 1 21.69 3.71 19.95
C MET A 1 20.52 3.76 20.93
N SER A 2 19.65 4.77 20.89
CA SER A 2 18.48 4.77 21.79
C SER A 2 17.48 3.71 21.33
N ARG A 3 16.74 3.09 22.27
CA ARG A 3 15.64 2.16 21.95
C ARG A 3 14.62 2.77 20.98
N ARG A 4 14.35 4.08 21.12
CA ARG A 4 13.49 4.83 20.20
C ARG A 4 14.06 4.90 18.78
N ASP A 5 15.38 4.97 18.63
CA ASP A 5 16.01 5.05 17.31
C ASP A 5 15.96 3.70 16.59
N GLU A 6 15.98 2.59 17.34
CA GLU A 6 15.84 1.23 16.82
C GLU A 6 14.41 0.99 16.35
N GLU A 7 13.41 1.32 17.16
CA GLU A 7 11.99 1.24 16.78
C GLU A 7 11.67 2.06 15.51
N LEU A 8 12.26 3.26 15.39
CA LEU A 8 12.10 4.09 14.18
C LEU A 8 12.80 3.51 12.95
N ARG A 9 13.91 2.78 13.12
CA ARG A 9 14.56 2.09 12.01
C ARG A 9 13.73 0.91 11.54
N GLU A 10 13.26 0.08 12.46
CA GLU A 10 12.41 -1.07 12.15
C GLU A 10 11.13 -0.65 11.41
N GLU A 11 10.50 0.44 11.84
CA GLU A 11 9.31 0.97 11.15
C GLU A 11 9.63 1.38 9.70
N ARG A 12 10.75 2.05 9.47
CA ARG A 12 11.18 2.47 8.13
C ARG A 12 11.57 1.29 7.25
N GLU A 13 12.24 0.29 7.80
CA GLU A 13 12.59 -0.94 7.09
C GLU A 13 11.32 -1.71 6.68
N CYS A 14 10.35 -1.82 7.59
CA CYS A 14 9.05 -2.39 7.28
C CYS A 14 8.33 -1.57 6.20
N ALA A 15 8.36 -0.24 6.28
CA ALA A 15 7.74 0.63 5.27
C ALA A 15 8.39 0.45 3.90
N TRP A 16 9.72 0.35 3.85
CA TRP A 16 10.46 0.12 2.61
C TRP A 16 10.05 -1.18 1.92
N VAL A 17 9.89 -2.27 2.68
CA VAL A 17 9.39 -3.54 2.15
C VAL A 17 7.91 -3.43 1.77
N GLY A 18 7.11 -2.77 2.61
CA GLY A 18 5.68 -2.58 2.40
C GLY A 18 5.34 -1.77 1.14
N ASP A 19 6.12 -0.73 0.82
CA ASP A 19 6.00 0.02 -0.42
C ASP A 19 6.18 -0.88 -1.64
N ALA A 20 7.19 -1.76 -1.65
CA ALA A 20 7.38 -2.70 -2.74
C ALA A 20 6.20 -3.69 -2.90
N VAL A 21 5.65 -4.16 -1.77
CA VAL A 21 4.47 -5.06 -1.75
C VAL A 21 3.23 -4.33 -2.25
N LEU A 22 2.98 -3.11 -1.78
CA LEU A 22 1.91 -2.24 -2.24
C LEU A 22 2.02 -1.95 -3.74
N ALA A 23 3.23 -1.65 -4.22
CA ALA A 23 3.47 -1.37 -5.62
C ALA A 23 3.27 -2.61 -6.51
N LEU A 24 3.58 -3.81 -6.03
CA LEU A 24 3.26 -5.06 -6.73
C LEU A 24 1.74 -5.26 -6.81
N PHE A 25 1.05 -5.15 -5.68
CA PHE A 25 -0.41 -5.23 -5.61
C PHE A 25 -1.08 -4.24 -6.57
N ALA A 26 -0.68 -2.97 -6.52
CA ALA A 26 -1.24 -1.91 -7.35
C ALA A 26 -1.07 -2.21 -8.85
N ARG A 27 0.10 -2.69 -9.29
CA ARG A 27 0.34 -3.08 -10.69
C ARG A 27 -0.58 -4.23 -11.11
N GLN A 28 -0.72 -5.27 -10.28
CA GLN A 28 -1.59 -6.40 -10.59
C GLN A 28 -3.07 -5.99 -10.64
N TYR A 29 -3.51 -5.15 -9.70
CA TYR A 29 -4.86 -4.59 -9.68
C TYR A 29 -5.15 -3.78 -10.95
N VAL A 30 -4.24 -2.88 -11.33
CA VAL A 30 -4.39 -2.05 -12.54
C VAL A 30 -4.47 -2.91 -13.79
N LEU A 31 -3.59 -3.90 -13.94
CA LEU A 31 -3.62 -4.81 -15.08
C LEU A 31 -4.94 -5.58 -15.16
N ARG A 32 -5.46 -6.05 -14.01
CA ARG A 32 -6.72 -6.81 -13.93
C ARG A 32 -7.94 -5.95 -14.26
N GLU A 33 -8.01 -4.73 -13.72
CA GLU A 33 -9.21 -3.87 -13.85
C GLU A 33 -9.22 -3.04 -15.14
N ARG A 34 -8.06 -2.63 -15.63
CA ARG A 34 -7.93 -1.73 -16.78
C ARG A 34 -7.55 -2.46 -18.07
N GLY A 35 -6.98 -3.66 -17.97
CA GLY A 35 -6.47 -4.41 -19.12
C GLY A 35 -5.28 -3.74 -19.82
N LEU A 36 -4.66 -2.73 -19.18
CA LEU A 36 -3.56 -1.95 -19.71
C LEU A 36 -2.66 -1.42 -18.57
N MET A 37 -1.44 -1.03 -18.89
CA MET A 37 -0.50 -0.42 -17.95
C MET A 37 -0.89 1.04 -17.67
N ASP A 38 -1.88 1.25 -16.81
CA ASP A 38 -2.40 2.57 -16.46
C ASP A 38 -1.55 3.20 -15.34
N GLY A 39 -0.50 3.92 -15.73
CA GLY A 39 0.42 4.56 -14.79
C GLY A 39 -0.26 5.60 -13.89
N GLU A 40 -1.35 6.22 -14.34
CA GLU A 40 -2.10 7.19 -13.54
C GLU A 40 -2.84 6.48 -12.40
N TRP A 41 -3.51 5.37 -12.68
CA TRP A 41 -4.18 4.58 -11.63
C TRP A 41 -3.17 4.00 -10.62
N PHE A 42 -2.03 3.51 -11.11
CA PHE A 42 -0.94 3.05 -10.26
C PHE A 42 -0.50 4.17 -9.31
N MET A 43 -0.14 5.35 -9.84
CA MET A 43 0.30 6.48 -9.02
C MET A 43 -0.76 6.92 -8.02
N LYS A 44 -2.05 6.95 -8.40
CA LYS A 44 -3.13 7.32 -7.47
C LYS A 44 -3.20 6.33 -6.30
N LEU A 45 -3.17 5.03 -6.57
CA LEU A 45 -3.28 3.97 -5.57
C LEU A 45 -2.08 3.90 -4.62
N THR A 46 -0.89 4.28 -5.09
CA THR A 46 0.35 4.30 -4.27
C THR A 46 0.72 5.69 -3.78
N SER A 47 -0.13 6.71 -3.95
CA SER A 47 0.22 8.07 -3.56
C SER A 47 0.11 8.28 -2.05
N ASN A 48 1.00 9.10 -1.49
CA ASN A 48 0.89 9.54 -0.10
C ASN A 48 -0.44 10.25 0.17
N GLU A 49 -1.01 10.96 -0.81
CA GLU A 49 -2.32 11.60 -0.68
C GLU A 49 -3.42 10.57 -0.43
N PHE A 50 -3.44 9.48 -1.20
CA PHE A 50 -4.38 8.38 -1.00
C PHE A 50 -4.13 7.67 0.34
N LEU A 51 -2.89 7.29 0.63
CA LEU A 51 -2.54 6.59 1.88
C LEU A 51 -2.83 7.43 3.13
N SER A 52 -2.76 8.76 3.01
CA SER A 52 -3.07 9.69 4.10
C SER A 52 -4.51 9.58 4.59
N ALA A 53 -5.42 9.06 3.77
CA ALA A 53 -6.79 8.79 4.18
C ALA A 53 -6.91 7.65 5.21
N PHE A 54 -5.90 6.79 5.31
CA PHE A 54 -5.85 5.65 6.21
C PHE A 54 -4.94 5.88 7.42
N GLY A 55 -4.20 7.00 7.45
CA GLY A 55 -3.26 7.34 8.52
C GLY A 55 -1.96 7.90 7.95
N ASN A 56 -0.89 7.88 8.74
CA ASN A 56 0.43 8.27 8.23
C ASN A 56 0.88 7.28 7.13
N PRO A 57 1.24 7.74 5.91
CA PRO A 57 1.60 6.85 4.79
C PRO A 57 2.70 5.84 5.13
N THR A 58 3.80 6.28 5.73
CA THR A 58 4.90 5.40 6.15
C THR A 58 4.44 4.33 7.14
N ARG A 59 3.49 4.67 8.02
CA ARG A 59 2.93 3.70 8.98
C ARG A 59 2.01 2.68 8.31
N VAL A 60 1.28 3.09 7.28
CA VAL A 60 0.45 2.19 6.46
C VAL A 60 1.34 1.21 5.71
N GLU A 61 2.36 1.71 5.02
CA GLU A 61 3.37 0.90 4.34
C GLU A 61 4.07 -0.05 5.32
N ALA A 62 4.49 0.43 6.49
CA ALA A 62 5.10 -0.42 7.52
C ALA A 62 4.18 -1.54 7.99
N SER A 63 2.87 -1.29 8.04
CA SER A 63 1.89 -2.30 8.43
C SER A 63 1.71 -3.35 7.34
N ILE A 64 1.73 -2.95 6.06
CA ILE A 64 1.74 -3.88 4.92
C ILE A 64 3.03 -4.73 4.95
N GLY A 65 4.18 -4.10 5.20
CA GLY A 65 5.48 -4.78 5.28
C GLY A 65 5.52 -5.82 6.40
N ARG A 66 5.05 -5.47 7.60
CA ARG A 66 4.93 -6.41 8.73
C ARG A 66 4.00 -7.58 8.40
N LEU A 67 2.81 -7.29 7.88
CA LEU A 67 1.84 -8.32 7.51
C LEU A 67 2.41 -9.29 6.47
N TYR A 68 3.11 -8.76 5.47
CA TYR A 68 3.83 -9.58 4.48
C TYR A 68 4.92 -10.44 5.12
N GLN A 69 5.73 -9.88 6.01
CA GLN A 69 6.81 -10.64 6.67
C GLN A 69 6.29 -11.74 7.59
N GLU A 70 5.17 -11.51 8.26
CA GLU A 70 4.58 -12.46 9.21
C GLU A 70 3.72 -13.54 8.54
N GLN A 71 2.96 -13.16 7.50
CA GLN A 71 1.87 -13.99 6.95
C GLN A 71 1.93 -14.16 5.42
N GLY A 72 2.91 -13.54 4.75
CA GLY A 72 3.13 -13.68 3.32
C GLY A 72 2.28 -12.75 2.45
N LEU A 73 2.48 -12.88 1.13
CA LEU A 73 1.85 -12.00 0.12
C LEU A 73 0.32 -12.10 0.10
N GLU A 74 -0.23 -13.30 0.27
CA GLU A 74 -1.67 -13.52 0.19
C GLU A 74 -2.42 -12.75 1.28
N ALA A 75 -1.92 -12.79 2.52
CA ALA A 75 -2.48 -12.03 3.64
C ALA A 75 -2.38 -10.52 3.40
N ALA A 76 -1.22 -10.03 2.92
CA ALA A 76 -1.03 -8.62 2.59
C ALA A 76 -1.99 -8.15 1.47
N PHE A 77 -2.17 -8.95 0.43
CA PHE A 77 -3.06 -8.64 -0.68
C PHE A 77 -4.53 -8.66 -0.25
N GLY A 78 -4.95 -9.66 0.53
CA GLY A 78 -6.29 -9.72 1.10
C GLY A 78 -6.60 -8.48 1.94
N TRP A 79 -5.67 -8.05 2.79
CA TRP A 79 -5.85 -6.82 3.55
C TRP A 79 -6.01 -5.58 2.66
N MET A 80 -5.19 -5.44 1.61
CA MET A 80 -5.30 -4.31 0.67
C MET A 80 -6.60 -4.34 -0.15
N ASP A 81 -7.07 -5.52 -0.56
CA ASP A 81 -8.36 -5.70 -1.23
C ASP A 81 -9.52 -5.27 -0.32
N GLU A 82 -9.46 -5.60 0.98
CA GLU A 82 -10.50 -5.27 1.95
C GLU A 82 -10.49 -3.80 2.39
N HIS A 83 -9.30 -3.19 2.53
CA HIS A 83 -9.14 -1.89 3.16
C HIS A 83 -8.89 -0.76 2.15
N LEU A 84 -8.01 -0.96 1.16
CA LEU A 84 -7.61 0.10 0.24
C LEU A 84 -8.58 0.22 -0.95
N LEU A 85 -8.92 -0.91 -1.59
CA LEU A 85 -9.68 -0.88 -2.84
C LEU A 85 -11.09 -0.27 -2.72
N PRO A 86 -11.88 -0.49 -1.66
CA PRO A 86 -13.21 0.10 -1.57
C PRO A 86 -13.17 1.63 -1.61
N MET A 87 -12.16 2.24 -0.99
CA MET A 87 -11.97 3.69 -1.05
C MET A 87 -11.44 4.13 -2.41
N PHE A 88 -10.43 3.44 -2.93
CA PHE A 88 -9.84 3.76 -4.24
C PHE A 88 -10.91 3.78 -5.34
N ARG A 89 -11.76 2.74 -5.40
CA ARG A 89 -12.88 2.65 -6.34
C ARG A 89 -13.85 3.82 -6.23
N ARG A 90 -14.14 4.27 -5.01
CA ARG A 90 -15.00 5.46 -4.77
C ARG A 90 -14.35 6.74 -5.28
N GLN A 91 -13.03 6.89 -5.16
CA GLN A 91 -12.33 8.08 -5.65
C GLN A 91 -12.31 8.12 -7.18
N VAL A 92 -11.92 7.02 -7.84
CA VAL A 92 -11.83 6.98 -9.31
C VAL A 92 -13.21 7.04 -9.99
N ALA A 93 -14.27 6.56 -9.34
CA ALA A 93 -15.64 6.68 -9.85
C ALA A 93 -16.15 8.12 -9.86
N LYS A 94 -15.65 9.00 -8.98
CA LYS A 94 -16.01 10.42 -8.94
C LYS A 94 -15.27 11.27 -9.96
N THR A 95 -14.20 10.75 -10.56
CA THR A 95 -13.36 11.44 -11.55
C THR A 95 -13.78 11.15 -13.00
N ARG A 96 -15.00 10.64 -13.21
CA ARG A 96 -15.57 10.32 -14.53
C ARG A 96 -16.53 11.39 -15.02
#